data_AF-A0A0N0PFL5-F1
#
_entry.id   AF-A0A0N0PFL5-F1
#
_cell.length_a   1.000
_cell.length_b   1.000
_cell.length_c   1.000
_cell.angle_alpha   90.00
_cell.angle_beta   90.00
_cell.angle_gamma   90.00
#
_symmetry.space_group_name_H-M   'P 1'
#
loop_
_entity.id
_entity.type
_entity.pdbx_description
1 polymer ?
#
loop_
_entity_poly.entity_id
_entity_poly.type
_entity_poly.pdbx_seq_one_letter_code
_entity_poly.pdbx_strand_id
1 'polypeptide(L)'
;MAATFVGNSTAIQEIFKRISEQFTLMFRRKAFLHWYTGEGMDELEFTEAESNMNDLIAEYQQYEEVGVEEGEFDDQEEIPGEDYPEE
;
A
#
# COMPACT_ATOMS: atom_id res chain seq x y z
N MET A 1 -16.11 28.31 -11.56
CA MET A 1 -16.58 27.27 -10.62
C MET A 1 -15.50 26.21 -10.60
N ALA A 2 -15.03 25.80 -9.43
CA ALA A 2 -14.02 24.77 -9.28
C ALA A 2 -14.63 23.58 -8.52
N ALA A 3 -14.18 22.38 -8.84
CA ALA A 3 -14.60 21.14 -8.20
C ALA A 3 -13.36 20.31 -7.85
N THR A 4 -13.44 19.58 -6.75
CA THR A 4 -12.40 18.65 -6.29
C THR A 4 -13.03 17.27 -6.18
N PHE A 5 -12.40 16.27 -6.78
CA PHE A 5 -12.82 14.87 -6.69
C PHE A 5 -11.92 14.11 -5.73
N VAL A 6 -12.55 13.32 -4.86
CA VAL A 6 -11.88 12.35 -3.98
C VAL A 6 -12.49 11.01 -4.29
N GLY A 7 -11.69 10.09 -4.82
CA GLY A 7 -12.12 8.75 -5.18
C GLY A 7 -11.22 7.72 -4.52
N ASN A 8 -11.82 6.76 -3.83
CA ASN A 8 -11.15 5.54 -3.41
C ASN A 8 -11.42 4.47 -4.49
N SER A 9 -10.42 4.17 -5.31
CA SER A 9 -10.54 3.25 -6.43
C SER A 9 -9.39 2.25 -6.42
N THR A 10 -9.70 0.97 -6.67
CA THR A 10 -8.73 -0.12 -6.79
C THR A 10 -7.70 0.13 -7.89
N ALA A 11 -7.97 1.03 -8.85
CA ALA A 11 -7.03 1.45 -9.89
C ALA A 11 -5.72 2.06 -9.34
N ILE A 12 -5.71 2.51 -8.08
CA ILE A 12 -4.48 3.02 -7.43
C ILE A 12 -3.36 1.97 -7.38
N GLN A 13 -3.71 0.68 -7.40
CA GLN A 13 -2.76 -0.43 -7.44
C GLN A 13 -1.75 -0.33 -8.59
N GLU A 14 -2.13 0.26 -9.73
CA GLU A 14 -1.24 0.40 -10.90
C GLU A 14 -0.06 1.33 -10.60
N ILE A 15 -0.30 2.37 -9.79
CA ILE A 15 0.75 3.28 -9.34
C ILE A 15 1.69 2.57 -8.37
N PHE A 16 1.16 1.78 -7.45
CA PHE A 16 1.95 0.96 -6.52
C PHE A 16 2.80 -0.08 -7.26
N LYS A 17 2.23 -0.79 -8.25
CA LYS A 17 2.97 -1.73 -9.12
C LYS A 17 4.17 -1.03 -9.79
N ARG A 18 3.95 0.15 -10.37
CA ARG A 18 5.04 0.91 -11.02
C ARG A 18 6.14 1.31 -10.04
N ILE A 19 5.79 1.73 -8.82
CA ILE A 19 6.77 2.06 -7.78
C ILE A 19 7.53 0.82 -7.34
N SER A 20 6.83 -0.29 -7.09
CA SER A 20 7.40 -1.58 -6.70
C SER A 20 8.43 -2.05 -7.75
N GLU A 21 8.10 -2.01 -9.05
CA GLU A 21 9.03 -2.39 -10.11
C GLU A 21 10.32 -1.57 -10.11
N GLN A 22 10.22 -0.24 -9.95
CA GLN A 22 11.40 0.63 -9.88
C GLN A 22 12.23 0.36 -8.62
N PHE A 23 11.56 0.18 -7.49
CA PHE A 23 12.19 -0.21 -6.23
C PHE A 23 12.97 -1.52 -6.39
N THR A 24 12.34 -2.58 -6.90
CA THR A 24 12.96 -3.89 -7.12
C THR A 24 14.19 -3.77 -8.05
N LEU A 25 14.11 -2.98 -9.12
CA LEU A 25 15.24 -2.76 -10.04
C LEU A 25 16.45 -2.11 -9.37
N MET A 26 16.20 -1.18 -8.44
CA MET A 26 17.24 -0.47 -7.69
C MET A 26 17.79 -1.34 -6.55
N PHE A 27 16.91 -1.96 -5.79
CA PHE A 27 17.26 -2.80 -4.64
C PHE A 27 18.07 -4.03 -5.05
N ARG A 28 17.71 -4.70 -6.16
CA ARG A 28 18.52 -5.80 -6.74
C ARG A 28 19.94 -5.40 -7.11
N ARG A 29 20.17 -4.12 -7.43
CA ARG A 29 21.51 -3.58 -7.73
C ARG A 29 22.20 -2.98 -6.51
N LYS A 30 21.56 -3.03 -5.33
CA LYS A 30 21.96 -2.31 -4.12
C LYS A 30 22.25 -0.82 -4.37
N ALA A 31 21.52 -0.22 -5.32
CA ALA A 31 21.74 1.15 -5.73
C ALA A 31 21.37 2.11 -4.59
N PHE A 32 22.29 2.97 -4.19
CA PHE A 32 22.13 3.96 -3.11
C PHE A 32 21.78 3.40 -1.71
N LEU A 33 21.81 2.07 -1.53
CA LEU A 33 21.41 1.41 -0.28
C LEU A 33 22.20 1.89 0.95
N HIS A 34 23.49 2.18 0.77
CA HIS A 34 24.39 2.66 1.84
C HIS A 34 23.94 3.96 2.53
N TRP A 35 23.13 4.81 1.87
CA TRP A 35 22.60 6.01 2.52
C TRP A 35 21.56 5.70 3.58
N TYR A 36 20.89 4.55 3.48
CA TYR A 36 19.90 4.12 4.45
C TYR A 36 20.53 3.23 5.52
N THR A 37 21.36 2.27 5.11
CA THR A 37 22.04 1.39 6.07
C THR A 37 23.10 2.13 6.90
N GLY A 38 23.67 3.22 6.37
CA GLY A 38 24.55 4.13 7.11
C GLY A 38 23.85 4.87 8.27
N GLU A 39 22.53 5.05 8.19
CA GLU A 39 21.70 5.65 9.24
C GLU A 39 21.14 4.61 10.23
N GLY A 40 21.50 3.33 10.06
CA GLY A 40 21.15 2.24 10.98
C GLY A 40 19.98 1.35 10.53
N MET A 41 19.47 1.54 9.31
CA MET A 41 18.44 0.67 8.72
C MET A 41 19.03 -0.70 8.32
N ASP A 42 18.31 -1.80 8.56
CA ASP A 42 18.72 -3.14 8.12
C ASP A 42 18.30 -3.37 6.65
N GLU A 43 19.11 -4.11 5.88
CA GLU A 43 18.74 -4.51 4.52
C GLU A 43 17.47 -5.38 4.52
N LEU A 44 17.18 -6.11 5.61
CA LEU A 44 15.98 -6.93 5.73
C LEU A 44 14.70 -6.07 5.75
N GLU A 45 14.75 -4.87 6.33
CA GLU A 45 13.60 -3.95 6.39
C GLU A 45 13.15 -3.50 4.98
N PHE A 46 14.08 -3.44 4.03
CA PHE A 46 13.74 -3.18 2.61
C PHE A 46 12.96 -4.34 1.99
N THR A 47 13.31 -5.57 2.35
CA THR A 47 12.63 -6.78 1.88
C THR A 47 11.23 -6.87 2.48
N GLU A 48 11.09 -6.52 3.76
CA GLU A 48 9.78 -6.44 4.43
C GLU A 48 8.89 -5.36 3.79
N ALA A 49 9.44 -4.17 3.50
CA ALA A 49 8.71 -3.12 2.81
C ALA A 49 8.28 -3.52 1.39
N GLU A 50 9.13 -4.26 0.65
CA GLU A 50 8.79 -4.82 -0.66
C GLU A 50 7.63 -5.83 -0.54
N SER A 51 7.67 -6.71 0.47
CA SER A 51 6.59 -7.66 0.75
C SER A 51 5.27 -6.95 1.04
N ASN A 52 5.29 -6.00 1.98
CA ASN A 52 4.08 -5.24 2.36
C ASN A 52 3.46 -4.51 1.17
N MET A 53 4.28 -3.97 0.27
CA MET A 53 3.79 -3.33 -0.96
C MET A 53 3.13 -4.34 -1.90
N ASN A 54 3.70 -5.54 -2.04
CA ASN A 54 3.12 -6.60 -2.87
C ASN A 54 1.82 -7.14 -2.28
N ASP A 55 1.74 -7.26 -0.95
CA ASP A 55 0.53 -7.68 -0.24
C ASP A 55 -0.60 -6.66 -0.45
N LEU A 56 -0.33 -5.36 -0.31
CA LEU A 56 -1.29 -4.30 -0.60
C LEU A 56 -1.79 -4.34 -2.06
N ILE A 57 -0.89 -4.57 -3.01
CA ILE A 57 -1.27 -4.73 -4.43
C ILE A 57 -2.20 -5.94 -4.60
N ALA A 58 -1.89 -7.06 -3.94
CA ALA A 58 -2.69 -8.27 -4.00
C ALA A 58 -4.10 -8.07 -3.41
N GLU A 59 -4.22 -7.34 -2.30
CA GLU A 59 -5.51 -6.96 -1.72
C GLU A 59 -6.36 -6.16 -2.72
N TYR A 60 -5.80 -5.14 -3.36
CA TYR A 60 -6.53 -4.38 -4.39
C TYR A 60 -6.97 -5.25 -5.58
N GLN A 61 -6.12 -6.19 -6.02
CA GLN A 61 -6.48 -7.14 -7.07
C GLN A 61 -7.62 -8.04 -6.63
N GLN A 62 -7.60 -8.53 -5.39
CA GLN A 62 -8.68 -9.34 -4.85
C GLN A 62 -10.01 -8.57 -4.87
N TYR A 63 -10.05 -7.32 -4.42
CA TYR A 63 -11.29 -6.53 -4.46
C TYR A 63 -11.77 -6.21 -5.89
N GLU A 64 -10.86 -6.04 -6.84
CA GLU A 64 -11.21 -5.83 -8.25
C GLU A 64 -11.75 -7.11 -8.91
N GLU A 65 -11.11 -8.26 -8.66
CA GLU A 65 -11.49 -9.56 -9.22
C GLU A 65 -12.74 -10.16 -8.56
N VAL A 66 -12.97 -9.89 -7.27
CA VAL A 66 -14.20 -10.24 -6.54
C VAL A 66 -15.38 -9.33 -6.93
N GLY A 67 -15.12 -8.27 -7.70
CA GLY A 67 -16.14 -7.32 -8.14
C GLY A 67 -17.40 -8.01 -8.68
N VAL A 68 -18.57 -7.51 -8.25
CA VAL A 68 -19.91 -7.69 -8.85
C VAL A 68 -20.93 -8.61 -8.11
N GLU A 69 -20.71 -9.15 -6.90
CA GLU A 69 -21.83 -9.78 -6.13
C GLU A 69 -22.55 -8.87 -5.13
N GLU A 70 -21.93 -7.81 -4.60
CA GLU A 70 -22.58 -6.93 -3.62
C GLU A 70 -22.99 -5.59 -4.24
N GLY A 71 -24.17 -5.59 -4.86
CA GLY A 71 -24.92 -4.39 -5.19
C GLY A 71 -25.49 -3.65 -3.96
N GLU A 72 -24.86 -3.73 -2.79
CA GLU A 72 -25.29 -3.04 -1.57
C GLU A 72 -24.05 -2.60 -0.78
N PHE A 73 -23.59 -1.37 -1.02
CA PHE A 73 -22.84 -0.61 -0.01
C PHE A 73 -23.85 -0.23 1.09
N ASP A 74 -24.20 -1.19 1.94
CA ASP A 74 -24.76 -0.93 3.26
C ASP A 74 -24.10 -1.89 4.23
N ASP A 75 -22.89 -1.54 4.67
CA ASP A 75 -22.54 -1.71 6.07
C ASP A 75 -21.42 -0.71 6.38
N GLN A 76 -21.74 0.17 7.33
CA GLN A 76 -20.74 0.88 8.10
C GLN A 76 -19.71 -0.14 8.58
N GLU A 77 -18.46 -0.05 8.11
CA GLU A 77 -17.35 -0.56 8.89
C GLU A 77 -17.35 0.24 10.21
N GLU A 78 -17.99 -0.31 11.23
CA GLU A 78 -17.68 -0.02 12.63
C GLU A 78 -16.18 -0.27 12.78
N ILE A 79 -15.40 0.79 12.74
CA ILE A 79 -14.05 0.80 13.32
C ILE A 79 -14.28 0.48 14.80
N PRO A 80 -13.87 -0.68 15.33
CA PRO A 80 -13.95 -0.92 16.77
C PRO A 80 -13.07 0.15 17.40
N GLY A 81 -13.68 1.03 18.19
CA GLY A 81 -12.99 2.17 18.79
C GLY A 81 -11.69 1.68 19.44
N GLU A 82 -10.55 2.12 18.90
CA GLU A 82 -9.30 2.07 19.63
C GLU A 82 -9.53 2.92 20.87
N ASP A 83 -9.63 2.25 22.02
CA ASP A 83 -9.72 2.86 23.33
C ASP A 83 -8.37 3.53 23.59
N TYR A 84 -8.22 4.78 23.13
CA TYR A 84 -7.07 5.60 23.47
C TYR A 84 -7.11 5.82 24.97
N PRO A 85 -6.11 5.37 25.75
CA PRO A 85 -6.05 5.71 27.15
C PRO A 85 -5.88 7.23 27.26
N GLU A 86 -6.87 7.90 27.84
CA GLU A 86 -6.74 9.30 28.27
C GLU A 86 -5.64 9.36 29.35
N GLU A 87 -4.50 9.99 29.02
CA GLU A 87 -3.58 10.55 30.02
C GLU A 87 -4.09 11.89 30.55
#